data_AF-A0A6A7N5Y2-F1
#
_entry.id   AF-A0A6A7N5Y2-F1
#
_cell.length_a   1.000
_cell.length_b   1.000
_cell.length_c   1.000
_cell.angle_alpha   90.00
_cell.angle_beta   90.00
_cell.angle_gamma   90.00
#
_symmetry.space_group_name_H-M   'P 1'
#
loop_
_entity.id
_entity.type
_entity.pdbx_description
1 polymer ?
#
loop_
_entity_poly.entity_id
_entity_poly.type
_entity_poly.pdbx_seq_one_letter_code
_entity_poly.pdbx_strand_id
1 'polypeptide(L)'
;MMPTLLKWLRYLSHVLGFETADSFPPGHPYERTRWNGAYFDIASDVKPDQIESRLCEAIGNTPLVFGYIINPTPRMQRALLAMLEERMRNNRGRASELAALLVRAYDSPHITEVVPGLRAAIAATRHEDIGERARSVMAFLGSMQSPFDVIELN
;
A
#
# COMPACT_ATOMS: atom_id res chain seq x y z
N MET A 1 -26.35 2.70 23.66
CA MET A 1 -25.90 4.08 23.98
C MET A 1 -24.42 4.33 23.71
N MET A 2 -23.50 3.36 23.91
CA MET A 2 -22.07 3.49 23.55
C MET A 2 -21.73 3.80 22.07
N PRO A 3 -22.39 3.25 21.04
CA PRO A 3 -21.93 3.44 19.66
C PRO A 3 -22.19 4.86 19.14
N THR A 4 -23.22 5.53 19.64
CA THR A 4 -23.57 6.90 19.25
C THR A 4 -22.56 7.89 19.82
N LEU A 5 -22.15 7.70 21.08
CA LEU A 5 -21.20 8.57 21.75
C LEU A 5 -19.80 8.45 21.13
N LEU A 6 -19.38 7.25 20.75
CA LEU A 6 -18.15 7.02 19.98
C LEU A 6 -18.18 7.68 18.59
N LYS A 7 -19.31 7.64 17.88
CA LYS A 7 -19.47 8.35 16.60
C LYS A 7 -19.34 9.87 16.77
N TRP A 8 -19.97 10.42 17.81
CA TRP A 8 -19.91 11.85 18.11
C TRP A 8 -18.51 12.27 18.55
N LEU A 9 -17.82 11.45 19.33
CA LEU A 9 -16.44 11.73 19.76
C LEU A 9 -15.50 11.74 18.56
N ARG A 10 -15.63 10.77 17.65
CA ARG A 10 -14.84 10.69 16.42
C ARG A 10 -15.15 11.85 15.48
N TYR A 11 -16.41 12.25 15.37
CA TYR A 11 -16.82 13.44 14.62
C TYR A 11 -16.24 14.73 15.23
N LEU A 12 -16.32 14.90 16.55
CA LEU A 12 -15.75 16.05 17.26
C LEU A 12 -14.23 16.09 17.15
N SER A 13 -13.56 14.95 17.30
CA SER A 13 -12.11 14.81 17.13
C SER A 13 -11.66 15.15 15.71
N HIS A 14 -12.43 14.71 14.71
CA HIS A 14 -12.23 15.04 13.30
C HIS A 14 -12.41 16.55 13.01
N VAL A 15 -13.43 17.17 13.64
CA VAL A 15 -13.71 18.62 13.50
C VAL A 15 -12.69 19.47 14.27
N LEU A 16 -12.14 18.96 15.37
CA LEU A 16 -11.15 19.65 16.21
C LEU A 16 -9.69 19.41 15.77
N GLY A 17 -9.45 18.56 14.77
CA GLY A 17 -8.11 18.32 14.20
C GLY A 17 -7.13 17.57 15.13
N PHE A 18 -7.64 16.90 16.16
CA PHE A 18 -6.80 16.13 17.11
C PHE A 18 -6.52 14.69 16.66
N GLU A 19 -7.18 14.22 15.61
CA GLU A 19 -6.98 12.89 15.05
C GLU A 19 -6.10 12.94 13.80
N THR A 20 -4.98 12.22 13.82
CA THR A 20 -4.27 11.84 12.60
C THR A 20 -5.24 11.09 11.70
N ALA A 21 -5.39 11.52 10.45
CA ALA A 21 -6.14 10.78 9.46
C ALA A 21 -5.61 9.34 9.43
N ASP A 22 -6.50 8.37 9.52
CA ASP A 22 -6.20 6.94 9.39
C ASP A 22 -6.71 6.37 8.05
N SER A 23 -7.33 7.23 7.24
CA SER A 23 -8.07 6.86 6.03
C SER A 23 -8.50 8.05 5.16
N PHE A 24 -8.83 7.75 3.91
CA PHE A 24 -9.42 8.77 3.01
C PHE A 24 -10.84 9.16 3.45
N PRO A 25 -11.29 10.38 3.11
CA PRO A 25 -12.63 10.83 3.48
C PRO A 25 -13.73 9.98 2.81
N PRO A 26 -14.93 9.90 3.40
CA PRO A 26 -16.06 9.17 2.83
C PRO A 26 -16.39 9.62 1.41
N GLY A 27 -16.69 8.66 0.52
CA GLY A 27 -17.01 8.95 -0.89
C GLY A 27 -15.80 9.09 -1.80
N HIS A 28 -14.57 9.00 -1.26
CA HIS A 28 -13.36 8.87 -2.07
C HIS A 28 -13.29 7.48 -2.72
N PRO A 29 -12.79 7.34 -3.97
CA PRO A 29 -12.65 6.03 -4.63
C PRO A 29 -11.85 5.00 -3.81
N TYR A 30 -10.93 5.50 -2.98
CA TYR A 30 -10.07 4.70 -2.11
C TYR A 30 -10.45 4.79 -0.62
N GLU A 31 -11.71 5.04 -0.26
CA GLU A 31 -12.18 5.14 1.13
C GLU A 31 -11.86 3.91 2.02
N ARG A 32 -11.60 2.76 1.39
CA ARG A 32 -11.23 1.50 2.04
C ARG A 32 -9.75 1.41 2.41
N THR A 33 -8.93 2.32 1.90
CA THR A 33 -7.51 2.39 2.26
C THR A 33 -7.40 2.93 3.68
N ARG A 34 -6.75 2.15 4.53
CA ARG A 34 -6.43 2.54 5.91
C ARG A 34 -4.93 2.50 6.12
N TRP A 35 -4.42 3.34 7.01
CA TRP A 35 -3.02 3.31 7.41
C TRP A 35 -2.88 3.54 8.91
N ASN A 36 -1.74 3.18 9.45
CA ASN A 36 -1.46 3.38 10.87
C ASN A 36 -0.88 4.79 11.11
N GLY A 37 -1.62 5.63 11.84
CA GLY A 37 -1.21 7.00 12.16
C GLY A 37 0.12 7.12 12.91
N ALA A 38 0.58 6.06 13.61
CA ALA A 38 1.89 6.04 14.26
C ALA A 38 3.08 6.08 13.27
N TYR A 39 2.86 5.62 12.04
CA TYR A 39 3.87 5.65 10.96
C TYR A 39 3.61 6.75 9.94
N PHE A 40 2.39 7.29 9.92
CA PHE A 40 1.95 8.32 8.99
C PHE A 40 1.22 9.42 9.75
N ASP A 41 1.98 10.42 10.18
CA ASP A 41 1.44 11.60 10.84
C ASP A 41 0.85 12.56 9.79
N ILE A 42 -0.43 12.35 9.48
CA ILE A 42 -1.18 13.13 8.49
C ILE A 42 -2.34 13.79 9.21
N ALA A 43 -2.39 15.12 9.22
CA ALA A 43 -3.51 15.86 9.79
C ALA A 43 -4.82 15.59 9.03
N SER A 44 -5.95 15.59 9.74
CA SER A 44 -7.27 15.25 9.19
C SER A 44 -7.84 16.26 8.17
N ASP A 45 -7.30 17.48 8.14
CA ASP A 45 -7.69 18.57 7.26
C ASP A 45 -6.97 18.55 5.89
N VAL A 46 -6.01 17.65 5.73
CA VAL A 46 -5.22 17.50 4.50
C VAL A 46 -6.10 16.97 3.37
N LYS A 47 -5.98 17.59 2.18
CA LYS A 47 -6.74 17.17 0.99
C LYS A 47 -6.36 15.74 0.55
N PRO A 48 -7.29 14.92 0.03
CA PRO A 48 -7.02 13.53 -0.38
C PRO A 48 -5.80 13.35 -1.28
N ASP A 49 -5.62 14.23 -2.27
CA ASP A 49 -4.46 14.15 -3.18
C ASP A 49 -3.12 14.36 -2.46
N GLN A 50 -3.11 15.21 -1.43
CA GLN A 50 -1.93 15.46 -0.60
C GLN A 50 -1.68 14.28 0.36
N ILE A 51 -2.75 13.67 0.89
CA ILE A 51 -2.64 12.43 1.69
C ILE A 51 -1.96 11.34 0.85
N GLU A 52 -2.48 11.06 -0.35
CA GLU A 52 -1.92 10.04 -1.23
C GLU A 52 -0.46 10.34 -1.61
N SER A 53 -0.15 11.60 -1.90
CA SER A 53 1.21 12.02 -2.24
C SER A 53 2.19 11.81 -1.08
N ARG A 54 1.81 12.19 0.15
CA ARG A 54 2.62 11.97 1.36
C ARG A 54 2.83 10.48 1.64
N LEU A 55 1.80 9.66 1.46
CA LEU A 55 1.91 8.21 1.61
C LEU A 55 2.87 7.61 0.59
N CYS A 56 2.77 8.03 -0.68
CA CYS A 56 3.71 7.57 -1.72
C CYS A 56 5.15 8.02 -1.45
N GLU A 57 5.35 9.26 -0.99
CA GLU A 57 6.66 9.79 -0.60
C GLU A 57 7.25 9.00 0.58
N ALA A 58 6.44 8.72 1.61
CA ALA A 58 6.85 7.91 2.75
C ALA A 58 7.24 6.49 2.33
N ILE A 59 6.53 5.88 1.38
CA ILE A 59 6.90 4.57 0.80
C ILE A 59 8.23 4.67 0.05
N GLY A 60 8.45 5.73 -0.73
CA GLY A 60 9.72 5.95 -1.44
C GLY A 60 10.91 6.08 -0.48
N ASN A 61 10.73 6.84 0.61
CA ASN A 61 11.78 7.06 1.61
C ASN A 61 12.01 5.83 2.51
N THR A 62 10.93 5.19 2.95
CA THR A 62 10.97 4.04 3.87
C THR A 62 10.03 2.93 3.40
N PRO A 63 10.43 2.07 2.46
CA PRO A 63 9.51 1.11 1.81
C PRO A 63 8.78 0.14 2.74
N LEU A 64 9.31 -0.13 3.94
CA LEU A 64 8.71 -1.04 4.91
C LEU A 64 7.41 -0.51 5.52
N VAL A 65 7.20 0.81 5.50
CA VAL A 65 5.97 1.43 6.03
C VAL A 65 4.72 0.98 5.26
N PHE A 66 4.89 0.47 4.03
CA PHE A 66 3.83 -0.14 3.25
C PHE A 66 3.13 -1.29 3.99
N GLY A 67 3.85 -2.02 4.86
CA GLY A 67 3.26 -3.09 5.67
C GLY A 67 2.22 -2.62 6.68
N TYR A 68 2.12 -1.31 6.93
CA TYR A 68 1.12 -0.70 7.81
C TYR A 68 -0.03 -0.05 7.05
N ILE A 69 -0.14 -0.29 5.73
CA ILE A 69 -1.23 0.17 4.87
C ILE A 69 -2.11 -1.02 4.49
N ILE A 70 -3.42 -0.88 4.72
CA ILE A 70 -4.44 -1.85 4.33
C ILE A 70 -5.15 -1.32 3.09
N ASN A 71 -5.33 -2.18 2.08
CA ASN A 71 -5.90 -1.83 0.77
C ASN A 71 -5.18 -0.65 0.08
N PRO A 72 -3.86 -0.75 -0.17
CA PRO A 72 -3.08 0.34 -0.75
C PRO A 72 -3.59 0.74 -2.14
N THR A 73 -3.55 2.04 -2.43
CA THR A 73 -4.01 2.57 -3.73
C THR A 73 -3.09 2.10 -4.87
N PRO A 74 -3.55 2.14 -6.12
CA PRO A 74 -2.70 1.84 -7.27
C PRO A 74 -1.39 2.66 -7.32
N ARG A 75 -1.40 3.92 -6.85
CA ARG A 75 -0.19 4.75 -6.82
C ARG A 75 0.79 4.29 -5.75
N MET A 76 0.31 3.93 -4.56
CA MET A 76 1.14 3.38 -3.47
C MET A 76 1.79 2.05 -3.87
N GLN A 77 1.04 1.17 -4.55
CA GLN A 77 1.57 -0.09 -5.07
C GLN A 77 2.69 0.15 -6.10
N ARG A 78 2.50 1.10 -7.02
CA ARG A 78 3.54 1.51 -7.98
C ARG A 78 4.79 2.05 -7.28
N ALA A 79 4.63 2.85 -6.24
CA ALA A 79 5.77 3.36 -5.45
C ALA A 79 6.58 2.22 -4.82
N LEU A 80 5.92 1.21 -4.22
CA LEU A 80 6.59 0.03 -3.70
C LEU A 80 7.28 -0.78 -4.81
N LEU A 81 6.61 -0.95 -5.94
CA LEU A 81 7.13 -1.68 -7.11
C LEU A 81 8.40 -1.03 -7.67
N ALA A 82 8.44 0.30 -7.79
CA ALA A 82 9.64 1.02 -8.22
C ALA A 82 10.84 0.77 -7.26
N MET A 83 10.58 0.74 -5.94
CA MET A 83 11.60 0.43 -4.95
C MET A 83 12.04 -1.04 -4.98
N LEU A 84 11.11 -1.95 -5.26
CA LEU A 84 11.42 -3.36 -5.46
C LEU A 84 12.29 -3.56 -6.70
N GLU A 85 11.95 -2.90 -7.82
CA GLU A 85 12.72 -2.92 -9.06
C GLU A 85 14.16 -2.44 -8.84
N GLU A 86 14.33 -1.26 -8.25
CA GLU A 86 15.65 -0.69 -7.99
C GLU A 86 16.52 -1.67 -7.17
N ARG A 87 15.92 -2.33 -6.16
CA ARG A 87 16.64 -3.30 -5.33
C ARG A 87 16.94 -4.60 -6.05
N MET A 88 16.03 -5.09 -6.89
CA MET A 88 16.25 -6.26 -7.73
C MET A 88 17.39 -6.03 -8.73
N ARG A 89 17.41 -4.85 -9.40
CA ARG A 89 18.45 -4.48 -10.36
C ARG A 89 19.82 -4.32 -9.70
N ASN A 90 19.87 -3.69 -8.53
CA ASN A 90 21.12 -3.38 -7.83
C ASN A 90 21.57 -4.49 -6.85
N ASN A 91 20.87 -5.64 -6.83
CA ASN A 91 21.07 -6.73 -5.86
C ASN A 91 21.19 -6.23 -4.41
N ARG A 92 20.45 -5.18 -4.06
CA ARG A 92 20.41 -4.65 -2.70
C ARG A 92 19.59 -5.61 -1.86
N GLY A 93 20.14 -6.01 -0.72
CA GLY A 93 19.44 -6.86 0.24
C GLY A 93 18.04 -6.30 0.57
N ARG A 94 17.12 -7.20 0.94
CA ARG A 94 15.73 -6.92 1.33
C ARG A 94 14.71 -6.71 0.20
N ALA A 95 15.04 -7.03 -1.06
CA ALA A 95 14.04 -7.12 -2.14
C ALA A 95 12.93 -8.14 -1.80
N SER A 96 13.31 -9.28 -1.22
CA SER A 96 12.38 -10.31 -0.74
C SER A 96 11.40 -9.80 0.33
N GLU A 97 11.84 -8.89 1.21
CA GLU A 97 10.97 -8.28 2.22
C GLU A 97 9.90 -7.40 1.56
N LEU A 98 10.28 -6.59 0.56
CA LEU A 98 9.32 -5.75 -0.17
C LEU A 98 8.33 -6.60 -0.97
N ALA A 99 8.81 -7.67 -1.61
CA ALA A 99 7.94 -8.62 -2.28
C ALA A 99 6.97 -9.30 -1.31
N ALA A 100 7.41 -9.67 -0.10
CA ALA A 100 6.53 -10.22 0.92
C ALA A 100 5.44 -9.23 1.38
N LEU A 101 5.75 -7.92 1.45
CA LEU A 101 4.75 -6.89 1.74
C LEU A 101 3.69 -6.80 0.63
N LEU A 102 4.12 -6.89 -0.63
CA LEU A 102 3.21 -6.92 -1.78
C LEU A 102 2.30 -8.16 -1.72
N VAL A 103 2.85 -9.35 -1.42
CA VAL A 103 2.06 -10.58 -1.25
C VAL A 103 0.97 -10.41 -0.19
N ARG A 104 1.33 -9.87 0.98
CA ARG A 104 0.37 -9.65 2.08
C ARG A 104 -0.72 -8.66 1.70
N ALA A 105 -0.39 -7.58 0.99
CA ALA A 105 -1.38 -6.62 0.53
C ALA A 105 -2.40 -7.26 -0.44
N TYR A 106 -1.95 -8.21 -1.26
CA TYR A 106 -2.78 -8.93 -2.22
C TYR A 106 -3.69 -10.01 -1.62
N ASP A 107 -3.53 -10.34 -0.32
CA ASP A 107 -4.47 -11.21 0.38
C ASP A 107 -5.85 -10.53 0.56
N SER A 108 -5.93 -9.19 0.45
CA SER A 108 -7.20 -8.47 0.42
C SER A 108 -7.92 -8.61 -0.93
N PRO A 109 -9.24 -8.90 -0.94
CA PRO A 109 -10.04 -8.90 -2.16
C PRO A 109 -10.32 -7.49 -2.71
N HIS A 110 -10.09 -6.45 -1.92
CA HIS A 110 -10.44 -5.07 -2.27
C HIS A 110 -9.28 -4.28 -2.91
N ILE A 111 -8.09 -4.86 -2.97
CA ILE A 111 -6.95 -4.24 -3.62
C ILE A 111 -7.16 -4.23 -5.14
N THR A 112 -6.89 -3.10 -5.78
CA THR A 112 -6.88 -3.01 -7.25
C THR A 112 -5.54 -3.51 -7.77
N GLU A 113 -5.57 -4.42 -8.75
CA GLU A 113 -4.36 -4.95 -9.36
C GLU A 113 -3.71 -3.90 -10.28
N VAL A 114 -2.41 -3.65 -10.10
CA VAL A 114 -1.63 -2.72 -10.93
C VAL A 114 -0.76 -3.40 -11.98
N VAL A 115 -0.30 -4.62 -11.71
CA VAL A 115 0.47 -5.45 -12.63
C VAL A 115 -0.41 -6.60 -13.09
N PRO A 116 -0.75 -6.69 -14.40
CA PRO A 116 -1.62 -7.74 -14.91
C PRO A 116 -1.12 -9.14 -14.55
N GLY A 117 -1.99 -9.97 -13.97
CA GLY A 117 -1.67 -11.36 -13.63
C GLY A 117 -0.89 -11.53 -12.32
N LEU A 118 -0.51 -10.46 -11.63
CA LEU A 118 0.19 -10.53 -10.35
C LEU A 118 -0.65 -11.23 -9.28
N ARG A 119 -1.96 -10.96 -9.22
CA ARG A 119 -2.88 -11.66 -8.32
C ARG A 119 -2.91 -13.15 -8.60
N ALA A 120 -2.93 -13.55 -9.87
CA ALA A 120 -2.92 -14.96 -10.24
C ALA A 120 -1.60 -15.63 -9.84
N ALA A 121 -0.47 -14.97 -10.06
CA ALA A 121 0.85 -15.45 -9.62
C ALA A 121 0.94 -15.60 -8.09
N ILE A 122 0.39 -14.64 -7.33
CA ILE A 122 0.32 -14.70 -5.86
C ILE A 122 -0.64 -15.80 -5.38
N ALA A 123 -1.76 -16.00 -6.09
CA ALA A 123 -2.74 -17.03 -5.76
C ALA A 123 -2.20 -18.45 -6.00
N ALA A 124 -1.43 -18.65 -7.07
CA ALA A 124 -0.82 -19.94 -7.41
C ALA A 124 0.12 -20.44 -6.29
N THR A 125 0.77 -19.53 -5.58
CA THR A 125 1.75 -19.82 -4.51
C THR A 125 1.13 -19.78 -3.11
N ARG A 126 -0.20 -19.71 -2.97
CA ARG A 126 -0.89 -19.59 -1.67
C ARG A 126 -0.54 -20.71 -0.66
N HIS A 127 -0.12 -21.88 -1.15
CA HIS A 127 0.23 -23.05 -0.36
C HIS A 127 1.69 -23.02 0.17
N GLU A 128 2.51 -22.11 -0.33
CA GLU A 128 3.91 -21.94 0.04
C GLU A 128 4.07 -21.00 1.25
N ASP A 129 5.23 -21.04 1.90
CA ASP A 129 5.58 -20.06 2.93
C ASP A 129 5.80 -18.66 2.33
N ILE A 130 5.72 -17.62 3.17
CA ILE A 130 5.82 -16.23 2.70
C ILE A 130 7.15 -15.92 1.99
N GLY A 131 8.24 -16.60 2.36
CA GLY A 131 9.54 -16.46 1.74
C GLY A 131 9.55 -17.05 0.32
N GLU A 132 8.99 -18.24 0.12
CA GLU A 132 8.82 -18.83 -1.22
C GLU A 132 7.87 -18.01 -2.08
N ARG A 133 6.71 -17.60 -1.55
CA ARG A 133 5.78 -16.69 -2.24
C ARG A 133 6.47 -15.41 -2.71
N ALA A 134 7.30 -14.81 -1.86
CA ALA A 134 8.06 -13.61 -2.20
C ALA A 134 9.09 -13.86 -3.31
N ARG A 135 9.81 -15.00 -3.29
CA ARG A 135 10.74 -15.38 -4.37
C ARG A 135 10.00 -15.61 -5.69
N SER A 136 8.88 -16.31 -5.66
CA SER A 136 8.04 -16.58 -6.84
C SER A 136 7.49 -15.29 -7.45
N VAL A 137 7.07 -14.32 -6.63
CA VAL A 137 6.66 -12.98 -7.10
C VAL A 137 7.83 -12.21 -7.73
N MET A 138 9.02 -12.23 -7.10
CA MET A 138 10.20 -11.59 -7.69
C MET A 138 10.59 -12.24 -9.02
N ALA A 139 10.47 -13.57 -9.15
CA ALA A 139 10.74 -14.27 -10.41
C ALA A 139 9.72 -13.89 -11.49
N PHE A 140 8.42 -13.83 -11.14
CA PHE A 140 7.37 -13.34 -12.03
C PHE A 140 7.67 -11.92 -12.52
N LEU A 141 7.93 -10.99 -11.60
CA LEU A 141 8.27 -9.61 -11.94
C LEU A 141 9.55 -9.52 -12.78
N GLY A 142 10.59 -10.30 -12.46
CA GLY A 142 11.84 -10.31 -13.24
C GLY A 142 11.69 -10.89 -14.64
N SER A 143 10.67 -11.71 -14.90
CA SER A 143 10.40 -12.30 -16.22
C SER A 143 9.62 -11.38 -17.17
N MET A 144 8.97 -10.34 -16.64
CA MET A 144 8.22 -9.40 -17.45
C MET A 144 9.18 -8.46 -18.19
N GLN A 145 8.99 -8.31 -19.51
CA GLN A 145 9.83 -7.43 -20.34
C GLN A 145 9.72 -5.96 -19.93
N SER A 146 8.56 -5.58 -19.40
CA SER A 146 8.37 -4.32 -18.69
C SER A 146 7.34 -4.47 -17.57
N PRO A 147 7.78 -4.88 -16.37
CA PRO A 147 6.91 -5.01 -15.20
C PRO A 147 6.50 -3.64 -14.67
N PHE A 148 7.26 -2.60 -15.05
CA PHE A 148 7.28 -1.28 -14.42
C PHE A 148 7.05 -0.12 -15.42
N ASP A 149 6.98 -0.30 -16.75
CA ASP A 149 6.68 0.83 -17.68
C ASP A 149 5.20 1.26 -17.70
N VAL A 150 4.31 0.60 -16.93
CA VAL A 150 2.94 1.12 -16.68
C VAL A 150 2.96 2.30 -15.68
N ILE A 151 4.15 2.83 -15.37
CA ILE A 151 4.38 3.93 -14.42
C ILE A 151 4.32 5.31 -15.12
N GLU A 152 4.43 5.40 -16.44
CA GLU A 152 4.30 6.67 -17.19
C GLU A 152 3.02 6.72 -18.03
N LEU A 153 1.92 7.14 -17.41
CA LEU A 153 0.77 7.75 -18.10
C LEU A 153 0.18 8.79 -17.16
N ASN A 154 0.82 9.95 -17.13
CA ASN A 154 0.28 11.22 -16.67
C ASN A 154 0.95 12.35 -17.45
#